data_AF-A0A6J1LIZ2-F1
#
_entry.id   AF-A0A6J1LIZ2-F1
#
_cell.length_a   1.000
_cell.length_b   1.000
_cell.length_c   1.000
_cell.angle_alpha   90.00
_cell.angle_beta   90.00
_cell.angle_gamma   90.00
#
_symmetry.space_group_name_H-M   'P 1'
#
loop_
_entity.id
_entity.type
_entity.pdbx_description
1 polymer ?
#
loop_
_entity_poly.entity_id
_entity_poly.type
_entity_poly.pdbx_seq_one_letter_code
_entity_poly.pdbx_strand_id
1 'polypeptide(L)'
;MARVAYTWRQPPYPGDQSDVQWVDPSMIILCQNGNTDVAIGPLLQTLYEPIGRGLIGAVFVHETMREQLIEKVRNRMTVMHRQVKAHTLYAKALRRAECLGAELITILKPDDIGFKYSMVEGSPIIVCDFNQSYFSANHPSTVVTLHTFRHTQELGELAAKENLPFASAAIWCPKMATAYEMALILPVPTVYINCAGVSLLPIAEKHKNLEPFSLLVGDHHYEMLIQQKLGKIIVFPAPIQLFTKSATKA
;
A
#
# COMPACT_ATOMS: atom_id res chain seq x y z
N MET A 1 -0.32 19.97 -26.87
CA MET A 1 0.48 19.34 -25.79
C MET A 1 1.84 20.03 -25.76
N ALA A 2 2.11 20.83 -24.72
CA ALA A 2 3.39 21.49 -24.58
C ALA A 2 4.46 20.47 -24.16
N ARG A 3 5.49 20.29 -24.99
CA ARG A 3 6.68 19.49 -24.66
C ARG A 3 7.49 20.25 -23.62
N VAL A 4 7.57 19.73 -22.40
CA VAL A 4 8.50 20.25 -21.38
C VAL A 4 9.91 19.82 -21.77
N ALA A 5 10.85 20.77 -21.78
CA ALA A 5 12.23 20.54 -22.15
C ALA A 5 12.92 19.62 -21.12
N TYR A 6 13.67 18.62 -21.61
CA TYR A 6 14.57 17.82 -20.79
C TYR A 6 15.65 18.73 -20.20
N THR A 7 15.56 19.02 -18.90
CA THR A 7 16.66 19.59 -18.14
C THR A 7 17.39 18.44 -17.46
N TRP A 8 18.74 18.44 -17.52
CA TRP A 8 19.61 17.46 -16.85
C TRP A 8 19.54 17.52 -15.31
N ARG A 9 18.68 18.38 -14.77
CA ARG A 9 18.30 18.44 -13.36
C ARG A 9 16.99 17.68 -13.26
N GLN A 10 17.01 16.48 -12.67
CA GLN A 10 15.75 15.82 -12.27
C GLN A 10 14.90 16.86 -11.51
N PRO A 11 13.65 17.14 -11.93
CA PRO A 11 12.79 18.04 -11.18
C PRO A 11 12.71 17.52 -9.73
N PRO A 12 12.65 18.43 -8.74
CA PRO A 12 12.83 18.04 -7.33
C PRO A 12 11.81 17.00 -6.86
N TYR A 13 10.64 16.94 -7.49
CA TYR A 13 9.57 15.94 -7.35
C TYR A 13 8.73 15.95 -8.63
N PRO A 14 7.84 14.96 -8.89
CA PRO A 14 6.95 15.06 -10.03
C PRO A 14 6.14 16.36 -9.92
N GLY A 15 6.06 17.14 -10.99
CA GLY A 15 5.37 18.44 -11.02
C GLY A 15 3.84 18.34 -10.97
N ASP A 16 3.32 17.28 -10.34
CA ASP A 16 1.91 16.91 -10.26
C ASP A 16 1.31 17.14 -8.86
N GLN A 17 1.99 17.93 -8.01
CA GLN A 17 1.60 18.29 -6.63
C GLN A 17 1.64 17.14 -5.63
N SER A 18 2.16 15.98 -6.01
CA SER A 18 2.29 14.82 -5.12
C SER A 18 3.31 15.01 -3.98
N ASP A 19 4.05 16.11 -3.97
CA ASP A 19 4.91 16.59 -2.89
C ASP A 19 4.18 17.51 -1.89
N VAL A 20 3.02 18.04 -2.29
CA VAL A 20 2.21 19.00 -1.51
C VAL A 20 0.97 18.35 -0.93
N GLN A 21 0.41 17.34 -1.59
CA GLN A 21 -0.79 16.63 -1.14
C GLN A 21 -0.75 15.14 -1.43
N TRP A 22 -1.53 14.37 -0.66
CA TRP A 22 -1.73 12.95 -0.97
C TRP A 22 -2.46 12.79 -2.30
N VAL A 23 -1.88 12.01 -3.22
CA VAL A 23 -2.49 11.68 -4.50
C VAL A 23 -2.68 10.17 -4.59
N ASP A 24 -3.94 9.76 -4.59
CA ASP A 24 -4.37 8.36 -4.68
C ASP A 24 -3.72 7.43 -3.62
N PRO A 25 -3.62 7.81 -2.32
CA PRO A 25 -2.95 6.97 -1.33
C PRO A 25 -3.63 5.62 -1.21
N SER A 26 -2.85 4.58 -0.94
CA SER A 26 -3.33 3.21 -0.89
C SER A 26 -2.90 2.51 0.40
N MET A 27 -3.59 1.43 0.74
CA MET A 27 -3.24 0.59 1.90
C MET A 27 -2.95 -0.85 1.47
N ILE A 28 -2.12 -1.54 2.26
CA ILE A 28 -1.85 -2.98 2.12
C ILE A 28 -2.51 -3.70 3.29
N ILE A 29 -3.20 -4.79 3.03
CA ILE A 29 -3.76 -5.68 4.04
C ILE A 29 -3.14 -7.06 3.84
N LEU A 30 -2.45 -7.58 4.86
CA LEU A 30 -1.86 -8.90 4.84
C LEU A 30 -2.59 -9.80 5.84
N CYS A 31 -3.36 -10.75 5.32
CA CYS A 31 -4.13 -11.69 6.15
C CYS A 31 -3.26 -12.85 6.62
N GLN A 32 -3.81 -13.67 7.51
CA GLN A 32 -3.19 -14.94 7.90
C GLN A 32 -2.81 -15.77 6.66
N ASN A 33 -1.56 -16.23 6.61
CA ASN A 33 -0.97 -16.98 5.50
C ASN A 33 -0.97 -16.25 4.14
N GLY A 34 -1.17 -14.93 4.12
CA GLY A 34 -1.03 -14.12 2.92
C GLY A 34 0.38 -14.18 2.34
N ASN A 35 0.50 -14.03 1.02
CA ASN A 35 1.80 -14.08 0.35
C ASN A 35 2.58 -12.78 0.58
N THR A 36 3.40 -12.76 1.63
CA THR A 36 4.23 -11.61 2.00
C THR A 36 5.24 -11.23 0.92
N ASP A 37 5.77 -12.18 0.15
CA ASP A 37 6.83 -11.90 -0.84
C ASP A 37 6.36 -10.99 -1.97
N VAL A 38 5.11 -11.19 -2.39
CA VAL A 38 4.44 -10.38 -3.41
C VAL A 38 3.87 -9.10 -2.76
N ALA A 39 3.30 -9.20 -1.56
CA ALA A 39 2.67 -8.08 -0.87
C ALA A 39 3.62 -6.91 -0.62
N ILE A 40 4.89 -7.18 -0.30
CA ILE A 40 5.86 -6.12 0.01
C ILE A 40 6.40 -5.40 -1.22
N GLY A 41 6.16 -5.87 -2.45
CA GLY A 41 6.66 -5.23 -3.66
C GLY A 41 6.29 -3.73 -3.76
N PRO A 42 4.99 -3.39 -3.76
CA PRO A 42 4.55 -2.00 -3.76
C PRO A 42 5.00 -1.20 -2.52
N LEU A 43 5.09 -1.86 -1.36
CA LEU A 43 5.59 -1.24 -0.13
C LEU A 43 7.04 -0.81 -0.27
N LEU A 44 7.92 -1.69 -0.76
CA LEU A 44 9.34 -1.39 -0.93
C LEU A 44 9.57 -0.23 -1.90
N GLN A 45 8.76 -0.12 -2.95
CA GLN A 45 8.79 1.02 -3.86
C GLN A 45 8.42 2.33 -3.15
N THR A 46 7.34 2.31 -2.36
CA THR A 46 6.93 3.46 -1.53
C THR A 46 8.02 3.83 -0.53
N LEU A 47 8.65 2.84 0.13
CA LEU A 47 9.70 3.10 1.11
C LEU A 47 10.95 3.72 0.47
N TYR A 48 11.30 3.35 -0.75
CA TYR A 48 12.42 3.94 -1.47
C TYR A 48 12.15 5.40 -1.86
N GLU A 49 10.93 5.70 -2.32
CA GLU A 49 10.52 7.03 -2.76
C GLU A 49 9.11 7.39 -2.21
N PRO A 50 9.01 7.80 -0.93
CA PRO A 50 7.73 8.03 -0.25
C PRO A 50 7.12 9.41 -0.54
N ILE A 51 7.34 9.92 -1.75
CA ILE A 51 6.75 11.16 -2.29
C ILE A 51 6.36 10.86 -3.74
N GLY A 52 5.09 11.07 -4.09
CA GLY A 52 4.56 10.62 -5.37
C GLY A 52 3.09 10.23 -5.30
N ARG A 53 2.62 9.60 -6.38
CA ARG A 53 1.25 9.11 -6.52
C ARG A 53 1.14 7.65 -6.10
N GLY A 54 -0.04 7.23 -5.64
CA GLY A 54 -0.31 5.82 -5.39
C GLY A 54 0.52 5.24 -4.23
N LEU A 55 1.02 6.10 -3.34
CA LEU A 55 1.88 5.69 -2.24
C LEU A 55 1.12 4.82 -1.24
N ILE A 56 1.81 3.86 -0.65
CA ILE A 56 1.27 3.10 0.49
C ILE A 56 1.33 3.97 1.74
N GLY A 57 0.17 4.42 2.22
CA GLY A 57 0.06 5.17 3.48
C GLY A 57 0.08 4.26 4.70
N ALA A 58 -0.64 3.13 4.64
CA ALA A 58 -0.77 2.23 5.78
C ALA A 58 -0.67 0.77 5.37
N VAL A 59 -0.12 -0.04 6.27
CA VAL A 59 -0.08 -1.50 6.19
C VAL A 59 -0.85 -2.05 7.39
N PHE A 60 -1.82 -2.90 7.13
CA PHE A 60 -2.55 -3.65 8.14
C PHE A 60 -2.12 -5.11 8.03
N VAL A 61 -1.61 -5.68 9.10
CA VAL A 61 -1.10 -7.05 9.12
C VAL A 61 -1.81 -7.87 10.18
N HIS A 62 -2.20 -9.09 9.82
CA HIS A 62 -2.71 -10.04 10.78
C HIS A 62 -1.60 -10.37 11.80
N GLU A 63 -1.93 -10.45 13.09
CA GLU A 63 -0.94 -10.59 14.18
C GLU A 63 0.07 -11.74 13.96
N THR A 64 -0.40 -12.87 13.41
CA THR A 64 0.44 -14.03 13.13
C THR A 64 1.47 -13.82 12.02
N MET A 65 1.33 -12.76 11.22
CA MET A 65 2.20 -12.44 10.08
C MET A 65 3.12 -11.25 10.37
N ARG A 66 2.94 -10.53 11.49
CA ARG A 66 3.64 -9.29 11.80
C ARG A 66 5.16 -9.45 11.75
N GLU A 67 5.71 -10.37 12.53
CA GLU A 67 7.16 -10.57 12.61
C GLU A 67 7.77 -10.98 11.26
N GLN A 68 7.11 -11.88 10.53
CA GLN A 68 7.54 -12.29 9.20
C GLN A 68 7.56 -11.11 8.21
N LEU A 69 6.55 -10.24 8.27
CA LEU A 69 6.51 -9.03 7.45
C LEU A 69 7.66 -8.08 7.81
N ILE A 70 7.85 -7.80 9.11
CA ILE A 70 8.92 -6.93 9.61
C ILE A 70 10.29 -7.42 9.15
N GLU A 71 10.57 -8.71 9.33
CA GLU A 71 11.83 -9.32 8.92
C GLU A 71 12.06 -9.18 7.41
N LYS A 72 11.06 -9.55 6.58
CA LYS A 72 11.18 -9.46 5.12
C LYS A 72 11.37 -8.02 4.63
N VAL A 73 10.68 -7.06 5.26
CA VAL A 73 10.80 -5.65 4.91
C VAL A 73 12.18 -5.12 5.31
N ARG A 74 12.69 -5.43 6.52
CA ARG A 74 14.06 -5.08 6.94
C ARG A 74 15.13 -5.64 6.02
N ASN A 75 14.97 -6.89 5.57
CA ASN A 75 15.95 -7.54 4.71
C ASN A 75 15.97 -7.02 3.27
N ARG A 76 14.90 -6.38 2.81
CA ARG A 76 14.75 -5.92 1.41
C ARG A 76 14.67 -4.42 1.25
N MET A 77 14.47 -3.66 2.31
CA MET A 77 14.48 -2.20 2.25
C MET A 77 15.87 -1.69 1.89
N THR A 78 15.91 -0.56 1.21
CA THR A 78 17.13 0.14 0.85
C THR A 78 17.05 1.57 1.35
N VAL A 79 18.21 2.24 1.44
CA VAL A 79 18.24 3.66 1.79
C VAL A 79 17.40 4.44 0.78
N MET A 80 16.60 5.39 1.27
CA MET A 80 15.70 6.18 0.43
C MET A 80 16.47 6.94 -0.67
N HIS A 81 15.73 7.34 -1.70
CA HIS A 81 16.22 8.24 -2.70
C HIS A 81 16.82 9.52 -2.08
N ARG A 82 17.96 9.97 -2.61
CA ARG A 82 18.76 11.09 -2.08
C ARG A 82 17.93 12.35 -1.83
N GLN A 83 16.98 12.66 -2.72
CA GLN A 83 16.16 13.85 -2.60
C GLN A 83 15.23 13.79 -1.39
N VAL A 84 14.61 12.63 -1.14
CA VAL A 84 13.73 12.40 0.02
C VAL A 84 14.53 12.46 1.32
N LYS A 85 15.74 11.86 1.34
CA LYS A 85 16.63 11.89 2.50
C LYS A 85 16.93 13.32 2.99
N ALA A 86 17.05 14.28 2.06
CA ALA A 86 17.29 15.68 2.36
C ALA A 86 16.00 16.51 2.54
N HIS A 87 14.83 15.90 2.43
CA HIS A 87 13.55 16.59 2.42
C HIS A 87 13.08 16.97 3.83
N THR A 88 12.46 18.14 3.96
CA THR A 88 11.98 18.64 5.26
C THR A 88 10.88 17.78 5.88
N LEU A 89 10.08 17.10 5.05
CA LEU A 89 9.02 16.20 5.52
C LEU A 89 9.61 15.00 6.25
N TYR A 90 10.70 14.42 5.74
CA TYR A 90 11.37 13.30 6.37
C TYR A 90 11.98 13.68 7.72
N ALA A 91 12.67 14.83 7.79
CA ALA A 91 13.20 15.34 9.05
C ALA A 91 12.10 15.60 10.10
N LYS A 92 10.95 16.14 9.68
CA LYS A 92 9.78 16.35 10.56
C LYS A 92 9.20 15.02 11.04
N ALA A 93 9.09 14.04 10.15
CA ALA A 93 8.56 12.72 10.47
C ALA A 93 9.42 12.00 11.52
N LEU A 94 10.75 12.01 11.36
CA LEU A 94 11.69 11.46 12.34
C LEU A 94 11.53 12.11 13.72
N ARG A 95 11.48 13.44 13.77
CA ARG A 95 11.31 14.17 15.02
C ARG A 95 9.96 13.85 15.68
N ARG A 96 8.89 13.72 14.90
CA ARG A 96 7.57 13.32 15.39
C ARG A 96 7.60 11.91 15.97
N ALA A 97 8.19 10.95 15.25
CA ALA A 97 8.34 9.57 15.69
C ALA A 97 9.11 9.48 17.02
N GLU A 98 10.20 10.24 17.15
CA GLU A 98 10.97 10.34 18.39
C GLU A 98 10.14 10.92 19.55
N CYS A 99 9.42 12.03 19.33
CA CYS A 99 8.57 12.63 20.36
C CYS A 99 7.44 11.71 20.84
N LEU A 100 6.94 10.83 19.95
CA LEU A 100 5.90 9.86 20.28
C LEU A 100 6.48 8.61 20.99
N GLY A 101 7.80 8.43 21.00
CA GLY A 101 8.43 7.21 21.49
C GLY A 101 8.02 5.99 20.66
N ALA A 102 7.79 6.18 19.36
CA ALA A 102 7.19 5.16 18.52
C ALA A 102 8.14 4.00 18.21
N GLU A 103 7.59 2.79 18.09
CA GLU A 103 8.34 1.64 17.59
C GLU A 103 8.55 1.81 16.08
N LEU A 104 9.81 1.69 15.63
CA LEU A 104 10.19 1.93 14.23
C LEU A 104 10.76 0.67 13.58
N ILE A 105 10.33 0.42 12.35
CA ILE A 105 10.98 -0.51 11.45
C ILE A 105 11.84 0.30 10.49
N THR A 106 13.14 0.13 10.64
CA THR A 106 14.19 0.86 9.91
C THR A 106 15.36 -0.06 9.59
N ILE A 107 16.28 0.42 8.74
CA ILE A 107 17.59 -0.19 8.53
C ILE A 107 18.45 0.15 9.74
N LEU A 108 18.94 -0.88 10.41
CA LEU A 108 19.84 -0.76 11.54
C LEU A 108 21.27 -1.07 11.12
N LYS A 109 22.22 -0.30 11.63
CA LYS A 109 23.65 -0.60 11.58
C LYS A 109 24.17 -0.85 13.00
N PRO A 110 24.99 -1.90 13.20
CA PRO A 110 25.71 -2.07 14.46
C PRO A 110 26.72 -0.95 14.66
N ASP A 111 27.05 -0.66 15.92
CA ASP A 111 28.25 0.08 16.30
C ASP A 111 29.51 -0.76 16.06
N ASP A 112 30.69 -0.16 16.22
CA ASP A 112 31.97 -0.80 15.91
C ASP A 112 32.21 -2.12 16.66
N ILE A 113 31.51 -2.31 17.79
CA ILE A 113 31.61 -3.48 18.67
C ILE A 113 30.39 -4.41 18.59
N GLY A 114 29.36 -4.08 17.80
CA GLY A 114 28.17 -4.92 17.58
C GLY A 114 27.15 -5.00 18.73
N PHE A 115 27.28 -4.16 19.75
CA PHE A 115 26.42 -4.16 20.94
C PHE A 115 25.25 -3.18 20.86
N LYS A 116 25.40 -2.10 20.09
CA LYS A 116 24.34 -1.10 19.89
C LYS A 116 23.98 -1.01 18.43
N TYR A 117 22.69 -0.88 18.16
CA TYR A 117 22.18 -0.69 16.81
C TYR A 117 21.64 0.73 16.69
N SER A 118 22.03 1.41 15.61
CA SER A 118 21.55 2.75 15.28
C SER A 118 20.93 2.77 13.88
N MET A 119 19.98 3.66 13.66
CA MET A 119 19.35 3.81 12.35
C MET A 119 20.38 4.26 11.31
N VAL A 120 20.36 3.65 10.13
CA VAL A 120 21.15 4.10 8.98
C VAL A 120 20.61 5.43 8.47
N GLU A 121 21.50 6.34 8.13
CA GLU A 121 21.15 7.68 7.67
C GLU A 121 20.39 7.62 6.33
N GLY A 122 19.14 8.09 6.32
CA GLY A 122 18.25 7.98 5.16
C GLY A 122 17.50 6.65 5.06
N SER A 123 17.49 5.86 6.13
CA SER A 123 16.60 4.71 6.23
C SER A 123 15.14 5.14 6.06
N PRO A 124 14.35 4.45 5.22
CA PRO A 124 12.90 4.54 5.28
C PRO A 124 12.42 4.24 6.71
N ILE A 125 11.30 4.82 7.11
CA ILE A 125 10.70 4.56 8.42
C ILE A 125 9.27 4.05 8.26
N ILE A 126 9.00 2.93 8.91
CA ILE A 126 7.64 2.46 9.17
C ILE A 126 7.39 2.63 10.65
N VAL A 127 6.25 3.20 11.00
CA VAL A 127 5.88 3.46 12.39
C VAL A 127 4.77 2.49 12.81
N CYS A 128 5.00 1.73 13.87
CA CYS A 128 4.01 0.80 14.40
C CYS A 128 2.99 1.51 15.29
N ASP A 129 1.72 1.13 15.16
CA ASP A 129 0.61 1.47 16.07
C ASP A 129 0.32 2.98 16.25
N PHE A 130 0.75 3.80 15.27
CA PHE A 130 0.36 5.20 15.14
C PHE A 130 -0.34 5.44 13.81
N ASN A 131 -1.24 6.42 13.79
CA ASN A 131 -1.96 6.82 12.58
C ASN A 131 -1.20 7.89 11.79
N GLN A 132 -1.44 7.98 10.48
CA GLN A 132 -0.89 8.98 9.58
C GLN A 132 -1.21 10.40 10.02
N SER A 133 -2.35 10.62 10.67
CA SER A 133 -2.77 11.91 11.21
C SER A 133 -1.77 12.53 12.22
N TYR A 134 -0.95 11.72 12.90
CA TYR A 134 0.12 12.21 13.78
C TYR A 134 1.33 12.79 13.01
N PHE A 135 1.53 12.35 11.77
CA PHE A 135 2.65 12.75 10.93
C PHE A 135 2.25 13.81 9.91
N SER A 136 1.20 13.53 9.13
CA SER A 136 0.56 14.49 8.24
C SER A 136 -0.79 14.00 7.71
N ALA A 137 -1.82 14.84 7.82
CA ALA A 137 -3.11 14.60 7.19
C ALA A 137 -3.21 15.15 5.75
N ASN A 138 -2.42 16.18 5.41
CA ASN A 138 -2.65 16.99 4.21
C ASN A 138 -1.63 16.75 3.10
N HIS A 139 -0.45 16.22 3.43
CA HIS A 139 0.65 15.99 2.50
C HIS A 139 1.30 14.62 2.80
N PRO A 140 2.04 14.01 1.86
CA PRO A 140 2.76 12.79 2.15
C PRO A 140 3.61 12.95 3.41
N SER A 141 3.47 12.03 4.35
CA SER A 141 4.17 12.08 5.63
C SER A 141 5.62 11.60 5.53
N THR A 142 5.99 11.00 4.39
CA THR A 142 7.21 10.18 4.20
C THR A 142 7.29 8.93 5.09
N VAL A 143 6.19 8.62 5.79
CA VAL A 143 6.06 7.49 6.72
C VAL A 143 5.03 6.52 6.18
N VAL A 144 5.29 5.24 6.35
CA VAL A 144 4.25 4.20 6.27
C VAL A 144 3.86 3.81 7.69
N THR A 145 2.57 3.73 7.99
CA THR A 145 2.10 3.22 9.28
C THR A 145 1.87 1.71 9.22
N LEU A 146 2.14 1.01 10.31
CA LEU A 146 1.89 -0.42 10.44
C LEU A 146 0.95 -0.67 11.61
N HIS A 147 -0.17 -1.32 11.32
CA HIS A 147 -1.17 -1.71 12.31
C HIS A 147 -1.33 -3.22 12.34
N THR A 148 -1.47 -3.76 13.54
CA THR A 148 -1.74 -5.18 13.73
C THR A 148 -3.23 -5.39 13.99
N PHE A 149 -3.82 -6.40 13.36
CA PHE A 149 -5.21 -6.80 13.62
C PHE A 149 -5.33 -8.32 13.85
N ARG A 150 -6.38 -8.73 14.56
CA ARG A 150 -6.71 -10.12 14.87
C ARG A 150 -7.93 -10.62 14.12
N HIS A 151 -8.88 -9.73 13.85
CA HIS A 151 -10.12 -10.07 13.15
C HIS A 151 -10.59 -8.95 12.23
N THR A 152 -11.47 -9.29 11.29
CA THR A 152 -11.96 -8.39 10.24
C THR A 152 -12.58 -7.10 10.81
N GLN A 153 -13.39 -7.18 11.87
CA GLN A 153 -13.98 -5.97 12.46
C GLN A 153 -12.93 -4.96 12.95
N GLU A 154 -11.88 -5.42 13.61
CA GLU A 154 -10.78 -4.57 14.11
C GLU A 154 -10.04 -3.89 12.96
N LEU A 155 -9.85 -4.58 11.83
CA LEU A 155 -9.27 -3.99 10.62
C LEU A 155 -10.08 -2.77 10.16
N GLY A 156 -11.41 -2.86 10.15
CA GLY A 156 -12.27 -1.73 9.75
C GLY A 156 -12.14 -0.53 10.68
N GLU A 157 -12.06 -0.78 11.98
CA GLU A 157 -11.87 0.26 12.99
C GLU A 157 -10.50 0.94 12.89
N LEU A 158 -9.43 0.16 12.69
CA LEU A 158 -8.08 0.68 12.49
C LEU A 158 -7.97 1.49 11.20
N ALA A 159 -8.53 0.99 10.10
CA ALA A 159 -8.54 1.69 8.82
C ALA A 159 -9.32 3.01 8.88
N ALA A 160 -10.42 3.07 9.63
CA ALA A 160 -11.16 4.31 9.83
C ALA A 160 -10.38 5.33 10.68
N LYS A 161 -9.61 4.88 11.67
CA LYS A 161 -8.81 5.74 12.57
C LYS A 161 -7.64 6.43 11.87
N GLU A 162 -7.13 5.87 10.77
CA GLU A 162 -6.07 6.50 9.96
C GLU A 162 -6.46 7.90 9.47
N ASN A 163 -7.74 8.12 9.19
CA ASN A 163 -8.29 9.38 8.69
C ASN A 163 -7.54 9.93 7.46
N LEU A 164 -7.04 9.03 6.62
CA LEU A 164 -6.42 9.33 5.33
C LEU A 164 -7.41 8.97 4.21
N PRO A 165 -7.56 9.80 3.16
CA PRO A 165 -8.50 9.53 2.07
C PRO A 165 -7.95 8.47 1.10
N PHE A 166 -7.87 7.22 1.56
CA PHE A 166 -7.38 6.11 0.76
C PHE A 166 -8.23 5.89 -0.49
N ALA A 167 -7.58 5.93 -1.66
CA ALA A 167 -8.19 5.65 -2.94
C ALA A 167 -8.29 4.14 -3.22
N SER A 168 -7.38 3.34 -2.66
CA SER A 168 -7.44 1.89 -2.84
C SER A 168 -6.86 1.07 -1.69
N ALA A 169 -7.23 -0.20 -1.65
CA ALA A 169 -6.64 -1.22 -0.78
C ALA A 169 -6.17 -2.41 -1.61
N ALA A 170 -5.03 -3.00 -1.27
CA ALA A 170 -4.58 -4.27 -1.81
C ALA A 170 -4.53 -5.32 -0.69
N ILE A 171 -5.29 -6.39 -0.82
CA ILE A 171 -5.49 -7.44 0.18
C ILE A 171 -4.78 -8.71 -0.28
N TRP A 172 -3.81 -9.20 0.48
CA TRP A 172 -3.19 -10.50 0.28
C TRP A 172 -3.78 -11.51 1.26
N CYS A 173 -4.71 -12.32 0.75
CA CYS A 173 -5.46 -13.29 1.53
C CYS A 173 -5.70 -14.57 0.73
N PRO A 174 -5.25 -15.74 1.20
CA PRO A 174 -5.48 -17.00 0.50
C PRO A 174 -6.96 -17.41 0.48
N LYS A 175 -7.73 -17.02 1.51
CA LYS A 175 -9.14 -17.35 1.64
C LYS A 175 -9.98 -16.23 1.02
N MET A 176 -10.53 -16.50 -0.17
CA MET A 176 -11.32 -15.51 -0.91
C MET A 176 -12.51 -14.95 -0.11
N ALA A 177 -13.25 -15.79 0.62
CA ALA A 177 -14.37 -15.35 1.44
C ALA A 177 -13.94 -14.29 2.49
N THR A 178 -12.84 -14.55 3.20
CA THR A 178 -12.26 -13.60 4.17
C THR A 178 -11.80 -12.31 3.48
N ALA A 179 -11.19 -12.42 2.30
CA ALA A 179 -10.77 -11.25 1.53
C ALA A 179 -11.97 -10.36 1.13
N TYR A 180 -13.08 -10.97 0.74
CA TYR A 180 -14.32 -10.27 0.40
C TYR A 180 -14.97 -9.61 1.62
N GLU A 181 -15.03 -10.30 2.76
CA GLU A 181 -15.52 -9.69 4.01
C GLU A 181 -14.71 -8.43 4.35
N MET A 182 -13.38 -8.51 4.25
CA MET A 182 -12.48 -7.37 4.43
C MET A 182 -12.74 -6.27 3.39
N ALA A 183 -12.87 -6.62 2.11
CA ALA A 183 -13.15 -5.66 1.04
C ALA A 183 -14.44 -4.86 1.31
N LEU A 184 -15.48 -5.50 1.84
CA LEU A 184 -16.77 -4.87 2.14
C LEU A 184 -16.71 -3.92 3.34
N ILE A 185 -15.91 -4.21 4.37
CA ILE A 185 -15.82 -3.34 5.55
C ILE A 185 -14.86 -2.15 5.37
N LEU A 186 -13.90 -2.24 4.45
CA LEU A 186 -12.89 -1.19 4.28
C LEU A 186 -13.52 0.08 3.67
N PRO A 187 -13.19 1.28 4.19
CA PRO A 187 -13.75 2.54 3.73
C PRO A 187 -13.02 3.08 2.49
N VAL A 188 -12.85 2.23 1.46
CA VAL A 188 -12.15 2.59 0.21
C VAL A 188 -13.01 2.26 -1.02
N PRO A 189 -12.91 3.03 -2.11
CA PRO A 189 -13.71 2.79 -3.30
C PRO A 189 -13.17 1.63 -4.17
N THR A 190 -11.86 1.33 -4.11
CA THR A 190 -11.24 0.27 -4.91
C THR A 190 -10.51 -0.73 -4.02
N VAL A 191 -10.74 -2.01 -4.25
CA VAL A 191 -10.04 -3.11 -3.57
C VAL A 191 -9.44 -4.06 -4.60
N TYR A 192 -8.16 -4.34 -4.47
CA TYR A 192 -7.45 -5.40 -5.18
C TYR A 192 -7.27 -6.59 -4.25
N ILE A 193 -7.64 -7.79 -4.66
CA ILE A 193 -7.44 -9.01 -3.87
C ILE A 193 -6.38 -9.87 -4.58
N ASN A 194 -5.29 -10.17 -3.88
CA ASN A 194 -4.12 -10.90 -4.36
C ASN A 194 -3.47 -10.31 -5.63
N CYS A 195 -3.67 -9.02 -5.88
CA CYS A 195 -3.03 -8.23 -6.91
C CYS A 195 -2.92 -6.77 -6.45
N ALA A 196 -2.26 -5.93 -7.24
CA ALA A 196 -2.16 -4.48 -7.00
C ALA A 196 -1.92 -3.76 -8.33
N GLY A 197 -2.40 -2.51 -8.44
CA GLY A 197 -2.10 -1.64 -9.58
C GLY A 197 -2.67 -2.10 -10.93
N VAL A 198 -3.70 -2.96 -10.91
CA VAL A 198 -4.37 -3.43 -12.14
C VAL A 198 -5.23 -2.30 -12.71
N SER A 199 -5.15 -2.07 -14.02
CA SER A 199 -5.93 -1.01 -14.69
C SER A 199 -7.43 -1.22 -14.52
N LEU A 200 -8.13 -0.16 -14.07
CA LEU A 200 -9.58 -0.13 -13.89
C LEU A 200 -10.35 0.28 -15.15
N LEU A 201 -9.65 0.56 -16.27
CA LEU A 201 -10.28 0.91 -17.54
C LEU A 201 -11.41 -0.05 -17.95
N PRO A 202 -11.32 -1.39 -17.76
CA PRO A 202 -12.39 -2.30 -18.16
C PRO A 202 -13.74 -2.07 -17.47
N ILE A 203 -13.76 -1.50 -16.27
CA ILE A 203 -14.98 -1.31 -15.47
C ILE A 203 -15.34 0.17 -15.26
N ALA A 204 -14.53 1.10 -15.80
CA ALA A 204 -14.64 2.52 -15.55
C ALA A 204 -16.01 3.11 -15.92
N GLU A 205 -16.60 2.67 -17.04
CA GLU A 205 -17.93 3.14 -17.47
C GLU A 205 -19.03 2.71 -16.49
N LYS A 206 -19.00 1.45 -16.05
CA LYS A 206 -19.97 0.89 -15.11
C LYS A 206 -19.86 1.53 -13.73
N HIS A 207 -18.64 1.81 -13.28
CA HIS A 207 -18.38 2.58 -12.08
C HIS A 207 -18.97 4.00 -12.18
N LYS A 208 -18.77 4.70 -13.31
CA LYS A 208 -19.32 6.05 -13.53
C LYS A 208 -20.86 6.07 -13.48
N ASN A 209 -21.50 5.03 -14.00
CA ASN A 209 -22.96 4.93 -14.04
C ASN A 209 -23.59 4.36 -12.76
N LEU A 210 -22.78 4.01 -11.75
CA LEU A 210 -23.21 3.30 -10.55
C LEU A 210 -24.05 2.05 -10.88
N GLU A 211 -23.60 1.25 -11.84
CA GLU A 211 -24.28 0.01 -12.28
C GLU A 211 -23.54 -1.23 -11.76
N PRO A 212 -24.18 -2.13 -10.98
CA PRO A 212 -23.57 -3.37 -10.54
C PRO A 212 -23.18 -4.22 -11.75
N PHE A 213 -21.94 -4.66 -11.81
CA PHE A 213 -21.41 -5.33 -12.99
C PHE A 213 -20.25 -6.25 -12.65
N SER A 214 -20.10 -7.34 -13.38
CA SER A 214 -18.96 -8.24 -13.26
C SER A 214 -18.47 -8.62 -14.65
N LEU A 215 -17.15 -8.64 -14.83
CA LEU A 215 -16.51 -8.97 -16.09
C LEU A 215 -15.17 -9.66 -15.86
N LEU A 216 -14.80 -10.53 -16.79
CA LEU A 216 -13.48 -11.16 -16.85
C LEU A 216 -12.76 -10.62 -18.08
N VAL A 217 -11.63 -9.93 -17.88
CA VAL A 217 -10.79 -9.39 -18.96
C VAL A 217 -9.34 -9.75 -18.70
N GLY A 218 -8.74 -10.47 -19.65
CA GLY A 218 -7.44 -11.12 -19.44
C GLY A 218 -7.53 -12.14 -18.30
N ASP A 219 -6.56 -12.11 -17.39
CA ASP A 219 -6.51 -12.99 -16.22
C ASP A 219 -7.08 -12.35 -14.95
N HIS A 220 -7.94 -11.34 -15.09
CA HIS A 220 -8.50 -10.60 -13.96
C HIS A 220 -10.02 -10.53 -14.02
N HIS A 221 -10.64 -10.86 -12.90
CA HIS A 221 -12.04 -10.60 -12.63
C HIS A 221 -12.17 -9.19 -12.06
N TYR A 222 -13.14 -8.44 -12.57
CA TYR A 222 -13.54 -7.14 -12.06
C TYR A 222 -15.00 -7.21 -11.65
N GLU A 223 -15.30 -6.65 -10.49
CA GLU A 223 -16.64 -6.57 -9.95
C GLU A 223 -16.90 -5.14 -9.47
N MET A 224 -18.09 -4.64 -9.75
CA MET A 224 -18.62 -3.37 -9.27
C MET A 224 -19.84 -3.68 -8.41
N LEU A 225 -19.76 -3.24 -7.16
CA LEU A 225 -20.82 -3.35 -6.17
C LEU A 225 -21.33 -1.96 -5.79
N ILE A 226 -22.59 -1.88 -5.37
CA ILE A 226 -23.14 -0.66 -4.77
C ILE A 226 -23.28 -0.90 -3.27
N GLN A 227 -22.55 -0.13 -2.48
CA GLN A 227 -22.60 -0.17 -1.01
C GLN A 227 -22.96 1.22 -0.50
N GLN A 228 -24.07 1.35 0.22
CA GLN A 228 -24.53 2.64 0.78
C GLN A 228 -24.59 3.79 -0.25
N LYS A 229 -25.04 3.47 -1.49
CA LYS A 229 -25.08 4.39 -2.64
C LYS A 229 -23.72 4.84 -3.20
N LEU A 230 -22.63 4.23 -2.75
CA LEU A 230 -21.29 4.41 -3.30
C LEU A 230 -20.90 3.17 -4.12
N GLY A 231 -20.22 3.40 -5.24
CA GLY A 231 -19.62 2.33 -6.05
C GLY A 231 -18.36 1.80 -5.38
N LYS A 232 -18.24 0.47 -5.28
CA LYS A 232 -17.04 -0.22 -4.81
C LYS A 232 -16.58 -1.17 -5.91
N ILE A 233 -15.33 -1.01 -6.34
CA ILE A 233 -14.69 -1.87 -7.33
C ILE A 233 -13.85 -2.92 -6.59
N ILE A 234 -14.01 -4.18 -6.96
CA ILE A 234 -13.18 -5.29 -6.50
C ILE A 234 -12.51 -5.93 -7.72
N VAL A 235 -11.19 -6.13 -7.66
CA VAL A 235 -10.40 -6.76 -8.73
C VAL A 235 -9.57 -7.90 -8.16
N PHE A 236 -9.55 -9.06 -8.81
CA PHE A 236 -8.71 -10.18 -8.39
C PHE A 236 -8.27 -11.06 -9.56
N PRO A 237 -7.13 -11.75 -9.45
CA PRO A 237 -6.70 -12.72 -10.45
C PRO A 237 -7.70 -13.86 -10.60
N ALA A 238 -8.09 -14.13 -11.85
CA ALA A 238 -8.95 -15.23 -12.24
C ALA A 238 -8.42 -15.80 -13.56
N PRO A 239 -7.28 -16.54 -13.52
CA PRO A 239 -6.64 -17.05 -14.73
C PRO A 239 -7.59 -18.00 -15.46
N ILE A 240 -7.76 -17.78 -16.76
CA ILE A 240 -8.57 -18.66 -17.61
C ILE A 240 -7.73 -19.90 -17.89
N GLN A 241 -7.94 -20.98 -17.14
CA GLN A 241 -7.48 -22.29 -17.58
C GLN A 241 -8.32 -22.68 -18.80
N LEU A 242 -7.78 -22.41 -20.00
CA LEU A 242 -8.27 -23.05 -21.21
C LEU A 242 -8.05 -24.55 -21.03
N PHE A 243 -9.11 -25.29 -20.71
CA PHE A 243 -9.11 -26.73 -20.87
C PHE A 243 -8.91 -27.01 -22.36
N THR A 244 -7.65 -27.13 -22.79
CA THR A 244 -7.34 -27.82 -24.03
C THR A 244 -7.77 -29.26 -23.82
N LYS A 245 -8.99 -29.60 -24.26
CA LYS A 245 -9.34 -30.99 -24.54
C LYS A 245 -8.28 -31.48 -25.52
N SER A 246 -7.33 -32.27 -25.03
CA SER A 246 -6.46 -33.06 -25.89
C SER A 246 -7.39 -33.96 -26.69
N ALA A 247 -7.59 -33.60 -27.96
CA ALA A 247 -8.20 -34.48 -28.93
C ALA A 247 -7.22 -35.64 -29.14
N THR A 248 -7.32 -36.66 -28.30
CA THR A 248 -6.71 -37.96 -28.55
C THR A 248 -7.47 -38.53 -29.75
N LYS A 249 -6.91 -38.35 -30.94
CA LYS A 249 -7.36 -39.03 -32.16
C LYS A 249 -7.24 -40.54 -31.96
N ALA A 250 -8.24 -41.23 -32.52
CA ALA A 250 -8.41 -42.67 -32.59
C ALA A 250 -7.19 -43.42 -33.13
#